data_AF-A0AAJ2JT31-F1
#
_entry.id   AF-A0AAJ2JT31-F1
#
_cell.length_a   1.000
_cell.length_b   1.000
_cell.length_c   1.000
_cell.angle_alpha   90.00
_cell.angle_beta   90.00
_cell.angle_gamma   90.00
#
_symmetry.space_group_name_H-M   'P 1'
#
loop_
_entity.id
_entity.type
_entity.pdbx_description
1 polymer ?
#
loop_
_entity_poly.entity_id
_entity_poly.type
_entity_poly.pdbx_seq_one_letter_code
_entity_poly.pdbx_strand_id
1 'polypeptide(L)' 'MQTKMIIFEKTSSGELALLDEREWNAAMIQLLNHANYLLVNDMEYEMLEGRLNVNSGNFELLVEAVHQP' A
#
# COMPACT_ATOMS: atom_id res chain seq x y z
N MET A 1 14.43 -12.33 2.58
CA MET A 1 14.67 -10.88 2.42
C MET A 1 13.42 -10.17 2.89
N GLN A 2 13.60 -9.09 3.64
CA GLN A 2 12.52 -8.18 4.04
C GLN A 2 12.65 -6.91 3.17
N THR A 3 11.52 -6.34 2.78
CA THR A 3 11.46 -5.10 2.01
C THR A 3 10.62 -4.12 2.79
N LYS A 4 11.16 -2.91 2.98
CA LYS A 4 10.42 -1.80 3.53
C LYS A 4 9.28 -1.43 2.58
N MET A 5 8.07 -1.50 3.09
CA MET A 5 6.82 -1.13 2.43
C MET A 5 6.31 0.17 3.03
N ILE A 6 5.95 1.13 2.17
CA ILE A 6 5.30 2.37 2.56
C ILE A 6 3.93 2.40 1.89
N ILE A 7 2.87 2.62 2.66
CA ILE A 7 1.50 2.67 2.14
C ILE A 7 1.02 4.11 2.24
N PHE A 8 0.58 4.66 1.11
CA PHE A 8 -0.04 5.96 1.01
C PHE A 8 -1.52 5.80 0.66
N GLU A 9 -2.37 6.54 1.36
CA GLU A 9 -3.76 6.73 0.97
C GLU A 9 -3.85 7.91 0.00
N LYS A 10 -4.51 7.72 -1.13
CA LYS A 10 -5.08 8.80 -1.92
C LYS A 10 -6.39 9.21 -1.26
N THR A 11 -6.37 10.34 -0.57
CA THR A 11 -7.56 10.87 0.10
C THR A 11 -8.61 11.30 -0.93
N SER A 12 -9.85 11.49 -0.47
CA SER A 12 -10.95 12.01 -1.31
C SER A 12 -10.68 13.39 -1.93
N SER A 13 -9.74 14.16 -1.36
CA SER A 13 -9.28 15.44 -1.93
C SER A 13 -8.27 15.27 -3.07
N GLY A 14 -7.75 14.06 -3.28
CA GLY A 14 -6.67 13.75 -4.22
C GLY A 14 -5.26 13.89 -3.63
N GLU A 15 -5.13 14.33 -2.38
CA GLU A 15 -3.85 14.39 -1.67
C GLU A 15 -3.37 13.01 -1.24
N LEU A 16 -2.05 12.84 -1.13
CA LEU A 16 -1.41 11.62 -0.63
C LEU A 16 -1.11 11.76 0.86
N ALA A 17 -1.70 10.90 1.67
CA ALA A 17 -1.43 10.79 3.10
C ALA A 17 -0.63 9.52 3.40
N LEU A 18 0.39 9.61 4.25
CA LEU A 18 1.07 8.42 4.75
C LEU A 18 0.10 7.63 5.63
N LEU A 19 -0.21 6.41 5.22
CA LEU A 19 -1.13 5.53 5.95
C LEU A 19 -0.37 4.60 6.89
N ASP A 20 0.72 4.00 6.42
CA ASP A 20 1.50 3.04 7.22
C ASP A 20 2.92 2.79 6.67
N GLU A 21 3.83 2.35 7.54
CA GLU A 21 5.17 1.86 7.18
C GLU A 21 5.45 0.53 7.89
N ARG A 22 5.81 -0.50 7.12
CA ARG A 22 6.08 -1.85 7.67
C ARG A 22 7.06 -2.65 6.83
N GLU A 23 7.66 -3.67 7.43
CA GLU A 23 8.50 -4.63 6.72
C GLU A 23 7.65 -5.77 6.17
N TRP A 24 7.77 -6.05 4.87
CA TRP A 24 7.11 -7.19 4.23
C TRP A 24 8.12 -8.27 3.92
N ASN A 25 7.75 -9.51 4.17
CA ASN A 25 8.53 -10.65 3.72
C ASN A 25 8.23 -10.96 2.24
N ALA A 26 9.07 -11.79 1.63
CA ALA A 26 8.93 -12.15 0.21
C ALA A 26 7.57 -12.78 -0.14
N ALA A 27 6.94 -13.53 0.78
CA ALA A 27 5.63 -14.14 0.53
C ALA A 27 4.52 -13.07 0.44
N MET A 28 4.54 -12.07 1.33
CA MET A 28 3.60 -10.94 1.29
C MET A 28 3.74 -10.13 -0.01
N ILE A 29 4.98 -9.91 -0.47
CA ILE A 29 5.24 -9.24 -1.76
C ILE A 29 4.69 -10.06 -2.93
N GLN A 30 4.84 -11.39 -2.92
CA GLN A 30 4.28 -12.23 -3.98
C GLN A 30 2.75 -12.21 -4.03
N LEU A 31 2.09 -12.15 -2.86
CA LEU A 31 0.63 -12.07 -2.76
C LEU A 31 0.06 -10.78 -3.37
N LEU A 32 0.83 -9.69 -3.45
CA LEU A 32 0.41 -8.45 -4.12
C LEU A 32 0.00 -8.67 -5.58
N ASN A 33 0.61 -9.62 -6.27
CA ASN A 33 0.28 -9.91 -7.66
C ASN A 33 -1.13 -10.48 -7.85
N HIS A 34 -1.79 -10.90 -6.75
CA HIS A 34 -3.11 -11.52 -6.76
C HIS A 34 -4.12 -10.78 -5.89
N ALA A 35 -3.67 -9.83 -5.06
CA ALA A 35 -4.54 -9.03 -4.23
C ALA A 35 -4.99 -7.78 -5.00
N ASN A 36 -6.22 -7.33 -4.74
CA ASN A 36 -6.72 -6.04 -5.20
C ASN A 36 -7.00 -5.10 -4.02
N TYR A 37 -7.13 -5.65 -2.81
CA TYR A 37 -7.48 -4.92 -1.60
C TYR A 37 -6.47 -5.22 -0.49
N LEU A 38 -6.26 -4.23 0.38
CA LEU A 38 -5.49 -4.36 1.61
C LEU A 38 -6.35 -4.01 2.81
N LEU A 39 -6.19 -4.79 3.88
CA LEU A 39 -6.70 -4.45 5.19
C LEU A 39 -5.58 -3.81 6.00
N VAL A 40 -5.72 -2.54 6.37
CA VAL A 40 -4.76 -1.78 7.16
C VAL A 40 -5.51 -1.12 8.31
N ASN A 41 -5.14 -1.45 9.55
CA ASN A 41 -5.79 -0.93 10.77
C ASN A 41 -7.32 -1.12 10.75
N ASP A 42 -7.77 -2.33 10.41
CA ASP A 42 -9.19 -2.73 10.30
C ASP A 42 -10.01 -1.95 9.26
N MET A 43 -9.35 -1.19 8.39
CA MET A 43 -9.95 -0.48 7.26
C MET A 43 -9.53 -1.13 5.95
N GLU A 44 -10.48 -1.31 5.03
CA GLU A 44 -10.24 -1.89 3.72
C GLU A 44 -9.92 -0.79 2.70
N TYR A 45 -8.90 -1.03 1.89
CA TYR A 45 -8.46 -0.11 0.84
C TYR A 45 -8.27 -0.87 -0.47
N GLU A 46 -8.70 -0.27 -1.57
CA GLU A 46 -8.39 -0.74 -2.92
C GLU A 46 -6.98 -0.31 -3.30
N MET A 47 -6.18 -1.22 -3.84
CA MET A 47 -4.85 -0.90 -4.36
C MET A 47 -4.96 -0.23 -5.73
N LEU A 48 -4.37 0.94 -5.86
CA LEU A 48 -4.36 1.71 -7.09
C LEU A 48 -3.07 1.51 -7.89
N GLU A 49 -1.92 1.64 -7.24
CA GLU A 49 -0.62 1.60 -7.91
C GLU A 49 0.49 1.14 -6.96
N GLY A 50 1.43 0.35 -7.49
CA GLY A 50 2.70 0.05 -6.83
C GLY A 50 3.84 0.85 -7.46
N ARG A 51 4.59 1.59 -6.64
CA ARG A 51 5.73 2.41 -7.05
C ARG A 51 7.02 1.89 -6.42
N LEU A 52 8.00 1.54 -7.25
CA LEU A 52 9.37 1.34 -6.78
C LEU A 52 10.07 2.70 -6.67
N ASN A 53 10.33 3.17 -5.46
CA ASN A 53 11.08 4.40 -5.25
C ASN A 53 12.59 4.11 -5.35
N VAL A 54 13.16 4.38 -6.52
CA VAL A 54 14.58 4.11 -6.81
C VAL A 54 15.56 4.96 -6.00
N ASN A 55 15.11 6.08 -5.42
CA ASN A 55 15.96 6.94 -4.60
C ASN A 55 16.15 6.38 -3.20
N SER A 56 15.10 5.79 -2.62
CA SER A 56 15.11 5.21 -1.29
C SER A 56 15.29 3.68 -1.29
N GLY A 57 15.06 3.03 -2.43
CA GLY A 57 15.03 1.58 -2.56
C GLY A 57 13.76 0.92 -2.01
N ASN A 58 12.77 1.71 -1.59
CA ASN A 58 11.55 1.18 -0.97
C ASN A 58 10.47 0.89 -2.02
N PHE A 59 9.62 -0.10 -1.73
CA PHE A 59 8.38 -0.27 -2.46
C PHE A 59 7.27 0.50 -1.76
N GLU A 60 6.46 1.19 -2.56
CA GLU A 60 5.41 2.07 -2.07
C GLU A 60 4.08 1.66 -2.72
N LEU A 61 3.02 1.58 -1.94
CA LEU A 61 1.68 1.24 -2.41
C LEU A 61 0.78 2.46 -2.25
N LEU A 62 0.10 2.82 -3.33
CA LEU A 62 -0.97 3.79 -3.32
C LEU A 62 -2.30 3.05 -3.22
N VAL A 63 -3.12 3.46 -2.25
CA VAL A 63 -4.43 2.86 -1.99
C VAL A 63 -5.52 3.92 -1.85
N GLU A 64 -6.78 3.54 -2.01
CA GLU A 64 -7.94 4.40 -1.77
C GLU A 64 -8.93 3.70 -0.83
N ALA A 65 -9.48 4.42 0.14
CA ALA A 65 -10.38 3.85 1.14
C ALA A 65 -11.67 3.33 0.49
N VAL A 66 -12.00 2.06 0.78
CA VAL A 66 -13.30 1.51 0.39
C VAL A 66 -14.35 2.06 1.32
N HIS A 67 -15.21 2.92 0.79
CA HIS A 67 -16.39 3.37 1.52
C HIS A 67 -17.44 2.26 1.41
N GLN A 68 -17.60 1.47 2.48
CA GLN A 68 -18.78 0.62 2.59
C GLN A 68 -20.01 1.54 2.72
N PRO A 69 -21.04 1.37 1.87
CA PRO A 69 -22.25 2.18 1.90
C PRO A 69 -23.06 2.02 3.19
#